data_AF-A0A4Q0I4A3-F1
#
_entry.id   AF-A0A4Q0I4A3-F1
#
_cell.length_a   1.000
_cell.length_b   1.000
_cell.length_c   1.000
_cell.angle_alpha   90.00
_cell.angle_beta   90.00
_cell.angle_gamma   90.00
#
_symmetry.space_group_name_H-M   'P 1'
#
loop_
_entity.id
_entity.type
_entity.pdbx_description
1 polymer ?
#
loop_
_entity_poly.entity_id
_entity_poly.type
_entity_poly.pdbx_seq_one_letter_code
_entity_poly.pdbx_strand_id
1 'polypeptide(L)'
;MNKYEKLETITNGINAANKLRTLQSSALNQRADTSNNIDQVGLLSEMLSIIAQYSPNTDRNNLLNENLNKTRMYSEVYKGLKHGISDIKSNNRVGKDDIIKTLHILQPVVDTRRQTLIEKILKIQEILDS
;
A
#
# COMPACT_ATOMS: atom_id res chain seq x y z
N MET A 1 7.82 35.34 -1.05
CA MET A 1 8.67 34.34 -0.39
C MET A 1 9.83 35.04 0.31
N ASN A 2 9.84 35.05 1.63
CA ASN A 2 10.85 35.73 2.45
C ASN A 2 12.15 34.89 2.54
N LYS A 3 13.25 35.48 3.05
CA LYS A 3 14.55 34.81 3.16
C LYS A 3 14.50 33.56 4.06
N TYR A 4 13.67 33.58 5.11
CA TYR A 4 13.49 32.46 6.02
C TYR A 4 12.76 31.28 5.36
N GLU A 5 11.68 31.54 4.62
CA GLU A 5 10.93 30.53 3.84
C GLU A 5 11.82 29.86 2.77
N LYS A 6 12.73 30.63 2.16
CA LYS A 6 13.73 30.08 1.24
C LYS A 6 14.70 29.14 1.95
N LEU A 7 15.21 29.53 3.11
CA LEU A 7 16.13 28.70 3.90
C LEU A 7 15.43 27.43 4.37
N GLU A 8 14.21 27.53 4.87
CA GLU A 8 13.40 26.39 5.30
C GLU A 8 13.15 25.41 4.14
N THR A 9 12.80 25.91 2.95
CA THR A 9 12.61 25.07 1.75
C THR A 9 13.90 24.32 1.39
N ILE A 10 15.05 24.98 1.46
CA ILE A 10 16.35 24.36 1.19
C ILE A 10 16.67 23.29 2.25
N THR A 11 16.48 23.61 3.53
CA THR A 11 16.70 22.66 4.63
C THR A 11 15.80 21.44 4.51
N ASN A 12 14.53 21.63 4.19
CA ASN A 12 13.56 20.55 3.95
C ASN A 12 13.98 19.68 2.76
N GLY A 13 14.46 20.29 1.66
CA GLY A 13 15.00 19.57 0.51
C GLY A 13 16.21 18.69 0.86
N ILE A 14 17.16 19.24 1.64
CA ILE A 14 18.34 18.48 2.11
C ILE A 14 17.93 17.30 3.00
N ASN A 15 16.99 17.53 3.92
CA ASN A 15 16.49 16.49 4.82
C ASN A 15 15.77 15.38 4.05
N ALA A 16 14.93 15.73 3.08
CA ALA A 16 14.26 14.78 2.20
C ALA A 16 15.27 13.94 1.42
N ALA A 17 16.27 14.58 0.79
CA ALA A 17 17.30 13.89 0.04
C ALA A 17 18.10 12.90 0.91
N ASN A 18 18.44 13.29 2.15
CA ASN A 18 19.14 12.39 3.06
C ASN A 18 18.29 11.17 3.43
N LYS A 19 16.99 11.36 3.72
CA LYS A 19 16.07 10.24 4.00
C LYS A 19 15.87 9.33 2.79
N LEU A 20 15.74 9.88 1.59
CA LEU A 20 15.64 9.10 0.35
C LEU A 20 16.90 8.26 0.13
N ARG A 21 18.09 8.83 0.37
CA ARG A 21 19.36 8.11 0.30
C ARG A 21 19.39 6.94 1.28
N THR A 22 19.01 7.16 2.54
CA THR A 22 18.97 6.09 3.54
C THR A 22 18.01 4.98 3.15
N LEU A 23 16.81 5.33 2.65
CA LEU A 23 15.81 4.37 2.20
C LEU A 23 16.33 3.54 1.02
N GLN A 24 16.96 4.17 0.03
CA GLN A 24 17.54 3.50 -1.12
C GLN A 24 18.66 2.54 -0.71
N SER A 25 19.55 2.95 0.20
CA SER A 25 20.60 2.08 0.73
C SER A 25 20.02 0.86 1.46
N SER A 26 18.99 1.04 2.28
CA SER A 26 18.30 -0.07 2.95
C SER A 26 17.65 -1.05 1.95
N ALA A 27 17.00 -0.53 0.91
CA ALA A 27 16.39 -1.36 -0.14
C ALA A 27 17.44 -2.13 -0.97
N LEU A 28 18.61 -1.54 -1.23
CA LEU A 28 19.73 -2.21 -1.90
C LEU A 28 20.34 -3.31 -1.03
N ASN A 29 20.44 -3.11 0.28
CA ASN A 29 20.94 -4.14 1.19
C ASN A 29 19.97 -5.32 1.27
N GLN A 30 18.66 -5.08 1.27
CA GLN A 30 17.65 -6.14 1.21
C GLN A 30 17.71 -6.97 -0.08
N ARG A 31 18.13 -6.39 -1.22
CA ARG A 31 18.39 -7.14 -2.47
C ARG A 31 19.49 -8.17 -2.34
N ALA A 32 20.52 -7.88 -1.54
CA ALA A 32 21.66 -8.77 -1.37
C ALA A 32 21.29 -10.00 -0.52
N ASP A 33 20.37 -9.83 0.43
CA ASP A 33 19.99 -10.89 1.38
C ASP A 33 18.76 -11.72 0.94
N THR A 34 17.91 -11.20 0.04
CA THR A 34 16.68 -11.90 -0.38
C THR A 34 16.43 -11.83 -1.89
N SER A 35 16.41 -13.00 -2.54
CA SER A 35 16.12 -13.21 -3.98
C SER A 35 14.66 -12.87 -4.37
N ASN A 36 13.79 -12.54 -3.41
CA ASN A 36 12.37 -12.35 -3.65
C ASN A 36 12.04 -10.88 -3.92
N ASN A 37 11.50 -10.64 -5.13
CA ASN A 37 10.73 -9.47 -5.57
C ASN A 37 10.56 -8.37 -4.52
N ILE A 38 11.40 -7.33 -4.63
CA ILE A 38 11.21 -6.09 -3.87
C ILE A 38 9.82 -5.54 -4.16
N ASP A 39 9.16 -5.10 -3.10
CA ASP A 39 7.96 -4.30 -3.20
C ASP A 39 8.27 -2.92 -3.78
N GLN A 40 8.40 -2.85 -5.10
CA GLN A 40 8.70 -1.61 -5.83
C GLN A 40 7.63 -0.54 -5.59
N VAL A 41 6.37 -0.96 -5.41
CA VAL A 41 5.25 -0.06 -5.12
C VAL A 41 5.34 0.47 -3.69
N GLY A 42 5.69 -0.39 -2.73
CA GLY A 42 5.98 0.03 -1.35
C GLY A 42 7.13 1.03 -1.28
N LEU A 43 8.25 0.74 -1.95
CA LEU A 43 9.41 1.62 -2.01
C LEU A 43 9.06 2.99 -2.63
N LEU A 44 8.34 2.99 -3.76
CA LEU A 44 7.88 4.22 -4.39
C LEU A 44 6.93 5.00 -3.47
N SER A 45 6.04 4.31 -2.77
CA SER A 45 5.12 4.92 -1.81
C SER A 45 5.87 5.59 -0.65
N GLU A 46 6.93 4.96 -0.13
CA GLU A 46 7.77 5.52 0.93
C GLU A 46 8.57 6.74 0.43
N MET A 47 9.12 6.68 -0.79
CA MET A 47 9.80 7.82 -1.41
C MET A 47 8.87 9.01 -1.56
N LEU A 48 7.66 8.79 -2.08
CA LEU A 48 6.66 9.85 -2.25
C LEU A 48 6.16 10.40 -0.91
N SER A 49 6.06 9.57 0.13
CA SER A 49 5.73 9.99 1.49
C SER A 49 6.80 10.91 2.09
N ILE A 50 8.09 10.59 1.87
CA ILE A 50 9.20 11.47 2.26
C ILE A 50 9.08 12.81 1.53
N ILE A 51 8.81 12.81 0.22
CA ILE A 51 8.65 14.06 -0.55
C ILE A 51 7.46 14.87 -0.04
N ALA A 52 6.34 14.22 0.29
CA ALA A 52 5.16 14.88 0.84
C ALA A 52 5.44 15.50 2.21
N GLN A 53 6.13 14.78 3.11
CA GLN A 53 6.49 15.23 4.46
C GLN A 53 7.30 16.54 4.46
N TYR A 54 8.20 16.71 3.48
CA TYR A 54 9.05 17.90 3.36
C TYR A 54 8.55 18.91 2.34
N SER A 55 7.32 18.74 1.82
CA SER A 55 6.76 19.65 0.82
C SER A 55 6.34 20.97 1.47
N PRO A 56 6.66 22.13 0.87
CA PRO A 56 6.27 23.44 1.40
C PRO A 56 4.77 23.74 1.25
N ASN A 57 4.00 22.90 0.53
CA ASN A 57 2.56 23.10 0.31
C ASN A 57 1.74 22.05 1.08
N THR A 58 1.08 22.49 2.15
CA THR A 58 0.30 21.63 3.06
C THR A 58 -0.92 20.99 2.40
N ASP A 59 -1.60 21.69 1.50
CA ASP A 59 -2.76 21.13 0.78
C ASP A 59 -2.33 20.01 -0.17
N ARG A 60 -1.19 20.23 -0.85
CA ARG A 60 -0.59 19.22 -1.71
C ARG A 60 -0.09 18.01 -0.91
N ASN A 61 0.41 18.23 0.31
CA ASN A 61 0.84 17.16 1.21
C ASN A 61 -0.34 16.24 1.60
N ASN A 62 -1.48 16.82 2.01
CA ASN A 62 -2.67 16.05 2.37
C ASN A 62 -3.19 15.19 1.20
N LEU A 63 -3.31 15.79 0.02
CA LEU A 63 -3.75 15.09 -1.18
C LEU A 63 -2.76 14.01 -1.63
N LEU A 64 -1.45 14.26 -1.53
CA LEU A 64 -0.43 13.25 -1.80
C LEU A 64 -0.54 12.09 -0.82
N ASN A 65 -0.64 12.34 0.48
CA ASN A 65 -0.76 11.28 1.48
C ASN A 65 -2.02 10.44 1.28
N GLU A 66 -3.16 11.05 0.98
CA GLU A 66 -4.39 10.31 0.68
C GLU A 66 -4.23 9.39 -0.53
N ASN A 67 -3.64 9.91 -1.62
CA ASN A 67 -3.41 9.12 -2.84
C ASN A 67 -2.36 8.02 -2.65
N LEU A 68 -1.35 8.25 -1.81
CA LEU A 68 -0.37 7.23 -1.45
C LEU A 68 -0.99 6.12 -0.62
N ASN A 69 -1.84 6.47 0.35
CA ASN A 69 -2.59 5.49 1.13
C ASN A 69 -3.50 4.65 0.24
N LYS A 70 -4.21 5.27 -0.71
CA LYS A 70 -5.01 4.54 -1.72
C LYS A 70 -4.12 3.61 -2.56
N THR A 71 -3.01 4.11 -3.08
CA THR A 71 -2.07 3.31 -3.88
C THR A 71 -1.56 2.10 -3.12
N ARG A 72 -1.14 2.29 -1.86
CA ARG A 72 -0.69 1.21 -0.97
C ARG A 72 -1.80 0.19 -0.74
N MET A 73 -3.02 0.66 -0.44
CA MET A 73 -4.18 -0.20 -0.26
C MET A 73 -4.46 -1.05 -1.51
N TYR A 74 -4.53 -0.44 -2.71
CA TYR A 74 -4.74 -1.17 -3.96
C TYR A 74 -3.61 -2.15 -4.27
N SER A 75 -2.35 -1.79 -3.97
CA SER A 75 -1.20 -2.67 -4.15
C SER A 75 -1.29 -3.92 -3.27
N GLU A 76 -1.63 -3.76 -2.00
CA GLU A 76 -1.80 -4.88 -1.07
C GLU A 76 -2.95 -5.80 -1.50
N VAL A 77 -4.09 -5.22 -1.92
CA VAL A 77 -5.19 -5.99 -2.49
C VAL A 77 -4.75 -6.76 -3.73
N TYR A 78 -4.04 -6.12 -4.66
CA TYR A 78 -3.53 -6.77 -5.86
C TYR A 78 -2.59 -7.93 -5.53
N LYS A 79 -1.63 -7.73 -4.61
CA LYS A 79 -0.72 -8.80 -4.15
C LYS A 79 -1.50 -9.97 -3.53
N GLY A 80 -2.47 -9.67 -2.67
CA GLY A 80 -3.34 -10.66 -2.04
C GLY A 80 -4.10 -11.48 -3.07
N LEU A 81 -4.73 -10.82 -4.05
CA LEU A 81 -5.45 -11.48 -5.14
C LEU A 81 -4.52 -12.33 -6.01
N LYS A 82 -3.36 -11.80 -6.37
CA LYS A 82 -2.36 -12.54 -7.16
C LYS A 82 -1.90 -13.80 -6.44
N HIS A 83 -1.67 -13.73 -5.14
CA HIS A 83 -1.30 -14.88 -4.32
C HIS A 83 -2.45 -15.88 -4.24
N GLY A 84 -3.68 -15.43 -3.97
CA GLY A 84 -4.87 -16.29 -3.95
C GLY A 84 -5.12 -17.01 -5.29
N ILE A 85 -4.97 -16.32 -6.42
CA ILE A 85 -5.08 -16.93 -7.76
C ILE A 85 -3.99 -17.97 -7.98
N SER A 86 -2.76 -17.71 -7.50
CA SER A 86 -1.67 -18.67 -7.58
C SER A 86 -1.99 -19.94 -6.77
N ASP A 87 -2.54 -19.80 -5.56
CA ASP A 87 -2.93 -20.93 -4.70
C ASP A 87 -4.04 -21.77 -5.37
N ILE A 88 -5.08 -21.12 -5.90
CA ILE A 88 -6.18 -21.76 -6.64
C ILE A 88 -5.63 -22.53 -7.85
N LYS A 89 -4.71 -21.93 -8.60
CA LYS A 89 -4.10 -22.57 -9.78
C LYS A 89 -3.30 -23.81 -9.39
N SER A 90 -2.55 -23.75 -8.29
CA SER A 90 -1.80 -24.90 -7.77
C SER A 90 -2.72 -26.03 -7.31
N ASN A 91 -3.87 -25.70 -6.72
CA ASN A 91 -4.84 -26.67 -6.21
C ASN A 91 -5.83 -27.18 -7.28
N ASN A 92 -5.84 -26.57 -8.48
CA ASN A 92 -6.73 -26.86 -9.62
C ASN A 92 -8.22 -26.92 -9.27
N ARG A 93 -8.65 -26.19 -8.23
CA ARG A 93 -10.05 -26.09 -7.79
C ARG A 93 -10.26 -24.77 -7.07
N VAL A 94 -11.47 -24.23 -7.20
CA VAL A 94 -11.94 -23.09 -6.39
C VAL A 94 -12.81 -23.64 -5.28
N GLY A 95 -12.32 -23.53 -4.05
CA GLY A 95 -13.04 -23.89 -2.84
C GLY A 95 -13.82 -22.72 -2.24
N LYS A 96 -14.68 -23.05 -1.27
CA LYS A 96 -15.38 -22.09 -0.43
C LYS A 96 -14.40 -21.10 0.24
N ASP A 97 -13.32 -21.63 0.81
CA ASP A 97 -12.31 -20.83 1.52
C ASP A 97 -11.59 -19.84 0.60
N ASP A 98 -11.39 -20.19 -0.66
CA ASP A 98 -10.78 -19.31 -1.66
C ASP A 98 -11.68 -18.09 -1.94
N ILE A 99 -13.00 -18.31 -1.99
CA ILE A 99 -13.99 -17.23 -2.15
C ILE A 99 -14.00 -16.34 -0.91
N ILE A 100 -14.02 -16.93 0.29
CA ILE A 100 -14.02 -16.19 1.56
C ILE A 100 -12.74 -15.36 1.72
N LYS A 101 -11.57 -15.94 1.41
CA LYS A 101 -10.28 -15.24 1.40
C LYS A 101 -10.29 -14.07 0.41
N THR A 102 -10.83 -14.28 -0.79
CA THR A 102 -10.94 -13.24 -1.82
C THR A 102 -11.83 -12.08 -1.36
N LEU A 103 -12.95 -12.35 -0.70
CA LEU A 103 -13.86 -11.31 -0.20
C LEU A 103 -13.20 -10.45 0.89
N HIS A 104 -12.43 -11.05 1.80
CA HIS A 104 -11.64 -10.31 2.79
C HIS A 104 -10.60 -9.40 2.13
N ILE A 105 -9.92 -9.91 1.10
CA ILE A 105 -8.90 -9.13 0.35
C ILE A 105 -9.54 -7.93 -0.37
N LEU A 106 -10.75 -8.06 -0.91
CA LEU A 106 -11.43 -7.00 -1.65
C LEU A 106 -12.12 -5.96 -0.76
N GLN A 107 -12.50 -6.31 0.47
CA GLN A 107 -13.24 -5.44 1.38
C GLN A 107 -12.72 -3.99 1.49
N PRO A 108 -11.40 -3.72 1.61
CA PRO A 108 -10.92 -2.34 1.78
C PRO A 108 -11.06 -1.45 0.53
N VAL A 109 -11.17 -2.03 -0.68
CA VAL A 109 -11.13 -1.26 -1.95
C VAL A 109 -12.48 -1.08 -2.62
N VAL A 110 -13.53 -1.71 -2.10
CA VAL A 110 -14.88 -1.64 -2.66
C VAL A 110 -15.68 -0.50 -2.04
N ASP A 111 -16.70 -0.01 -2.75
CA ASP A 111 -17.61 1.00 -2.23
C ASP A 111 -18.43 0.48 -1.03
N THR A 112 -18.98 1.41 -0.24
CA THR A 112 -19.70 1.10 1.00
C THR A 112 -20.83 0.08 0.82
N ARG A 113 -21.57 0.13 -0.30
CA ARG A 113 -22.66 -0.82 -0.55
C ARG A 113 -22.11 -2.24 -0.73
N ARG A 114 -21.00 -2.38 -1.45
CA ARG A 114 -20.31 -3.67 -1.64
C ARG A 114 -19.63 -4.14 -0.36
N GLN A 115 -19.08 -3.25 0.46
CA GLN A 115 -18.53 -3.60 1.77
C GLN A 115 -19.60 -4.25 2.65
N THR A 116 -20.77 -3.63 2.77
CA THR A 116 -21.90 -4.19 3.52
C THR A 116 -22.35 -5.54 2.95
N LEU A 117 -22.31 -5.72 1.62
CA LEU A 117 -22.63 -7.01 1.01
C LEU A 117 -21.60 -8.09 1.39
N ILE A 118 -20.30 -7.76 1.32
CA ILE A 118 -19.22 -8.65 1.73
C ILE A 118 -19.40 -9.06 3.20
N GLU A 119 -19.62 -8.11 4.10
CA GLU A 119 -19.84 -8.39 5.53
C GLU A 119 -21.01 -9.33 5.77
N LYS A 120 -22.12 -9.16 5.03
CA LYS A 120 -23.27 -10.06 5.12
C LYS A 120 -22.94 -11.48 4.65
N ILE A 121 -22.21 -11.61 3.54
CA ILE A 121 -21.79 -12.92 3.02
C ILE A 121 -20.89 -13.62 4.05
N LEU A 122 -19.92 -12.89 4.62
CA LEU A 122 -19.02 -13.42 5.64
C LEU A 122 -19.77 -13.85 6.91
N LYS A 123 -20.79 -13.10 7.33
CA LYS A 123 -21.65 -13.47 8.47
C LYS A 123 -22.51 -14.70 8.20
N ILE A 124 -23.11 -14.80 7.01
CA ILE A 124 -23.88 -15.99 6.62
C ILE A 124 -22.97 -17.20 6.65
N GLN A 125 -21.74 -17.04 6.16
CA GLN A 125 -20.74 -18.10 6.16
C GLN A 125 -20.40 -18.57 7.58
N GLU A 126 -20.16 -17.64 8.50
CA GLU A 126 -19.90 -17.94 9.92
C GLU A 126 -21.05 -18.73 10.56
N ILE A 127 -22.30 -18.37 10.23
CA ILE A 127 -23.50 -19.08 10.73
C ILE A 127 -23.59 -20.49 10.15
N LEU A 128 -23.26 -20.69 8.87
CA LEU A 128 -23.32 -22.00 8.22
C LEU A 128 -22.21 -22.97 8.68
N ASP A 129 -21.10 -22.43 9.17
CA ASP A 129 -19.98 -23.21 9.72
C ASP A 129 -20.15 -23.51 11.23
N SER A 130 -21.15 -22.89 11.89
CA SER A 130 -21.52 -23.09 13.30
C SER A 130 -22.49 -24.26 13.48
#